data_AF-A0A1I7SXJ0-F1
#
_entry.id   AF-A0A1I7SXJ0-F1
#
_cell.length_a   1.000
_cell.length_b   1.000
_cell.length_c   1.000
_cell.angle_alpha   90.00
_cell.angle_beta   90.00
_cell.angle_gamma   90.00
#
_symmetry.space_group_name_H-M   'P 1'
#
loop_
_entity.id
_entity.type
_entity.pdbx_description
1 polymer ?
#
loop_
_entity_poly.entity_id
_entity_poly.type
_entity_poly.pdbx_seq_one_letter_code
_entity_poly.pdbx_strand_id
1 'polypeptide(L)'
;MTIEMVQLKKKRTGNSVSSCSSEDDVSSTIEPLNKMAPAKLHHLLQQWKLSYEQLHENGYPFWDPVNRQAIFPVTANNQRDWLAGNDLIRKCSRCNKGFSLNSDGTLNPSVCIYHHRPKWNPQTGKKQRTCCSAKPSTSGCLIENSHVFHSGWEDTLWDFVSTPSAKSTDFRSKKVYGLDCELVFTLNGLEVARVSLVDMKGKVILDTYVLPVYEVISYNTTFSGVTEKDMEGAISLEACRLQLFQLINSETLLVGHSLESDLKALRIVHHNVIDTSVLFALRNMQNGSIRKFSLQTLAWQHLTKIVQHDKSGHSSVEDGLTCLELLSSLHMMSVK
;
A
#
# COMPACT_ATOMS: atom_id res chain seq x y z
N MET A 1 11.82 -76.03 -37.26
CA MET A 1 11.41 -75.55 -35.92
C MET A 1 9.91 -75.29 -35.99
N THR A 2 9.15 -76.27 -35.49
CA THR A 2 7.86 -76.17 -34.74
C THR A 2 6.87 -75.06 -35.18
N ILE A 3 5.72 -75.34 -35.83
CA ILE A 3 4.48 -76.03 -35.34
C ILE A 3 3.91 -75.25 -34.13
N GLU A 4 2.65 -74.78 -34.00
CA GLU A 4 1.38 -74.99 -34.71
C GLU A 4 0.39 -73.87 -34.35
N MET A 5 -0.71 -73.82 -35.12
CA MET A 5 -1.88 -72.96 -34.94
C MET A 5 -2.85 -73.45 -33.84
N VAL A 6 -3.82 -72.58 -33.52
CA VAL A 6 -5.27 -72.86 -33.32
C VAL A 6 -5.88 -72.40 -31.98
N GLN A 7 -7.03 -71.73 -32.18
CA GLN A 7 -8.06 -71.21 -31.30
C GLN A 7 -8.60 -72.20 -30.24
N LEU A 8 -9.22 -71.69 -29.16
CA LEU A 8 -10.66 -71.88 -28.87
C LEU A 8 -11.07 -71.33 -27.49
N LYS A 9 -12.31 -70.82 -27.46
CA LYS A 9 -13.07 -70.26 -26.33
C LYS A 9 -13.17 -71.21 -25.13
N LYS A 10 -13.25 -70.65 -23.92
CA LYS A 10 -14.13 -71.17 -22.85
C LYS A 10 -14.59 -70.06 -21.91
N LYS A 11 -15.93 -70.00 -21.74
CA LYS A 11 -16.70 -69.19 -20.79
C LYS A 11 -17.05 -70.10 -19.60
N ARG A 12 -16.88 -69.65 -18.36
CA ARG A 12 -17.54 -70.18 -17.13
C ARG A 12 -17.32 -69.18 -15.99
N THR A 13 -18.36 -68.44 -15.60
CA THR A 13 -19.28 -68.64 -14.44
C THR A 13 -18.79 -67.95 -13.17
N GLY A 14 -19.68 -67.15 -12.58
CA GLY A 14 -19.35 -66.09 -11.63
C GLY A 14 -19.01 -66.54 -10.22
N ASN A 15 -18.55 -65.56 -9.43
CA ASN A 15 -19.09 -65.33 -8.10
C ASN A 15 -18.89 -63.86 -7.72
N SER A 16 -19.97 -63.27 -7.22
CA SER A 16 -20.06 -61.95 -6.62
C SER A 16 -19.18 -61.85 -5.38
N VAL A 17 -18.30 -60.85 -5.32
CA VAL A 17 -17.86 -60.25 -4.06
C VAL A 17 -17.81 -58.75 -4.25
N SER A 18 -18.71 -58.07 -3.55
CA SER A 18 -18.72 -56.62 -3.36
C SER A 18 -17.38 -56.16 -2.82
N SER A 19 -16.76 -55.19 -3.48
CA SER A 19 -15.85 -54.28 -2.80
C SER A 19 -16.09 -52.89 -3.36
N CYS A 20 -16.67 -52.07 -2.49
CA CYS A 20 -16.77 -50.63 -2.61
C CYS A 20 -15.36 -50.10 -2.89
N SER A 21 -15.11 -49.57 -4.08
CA SER A 21 -13.91 -48.77 -4.33
C SER A 21 -14.17 -47.40 -3.72
N SER A 22 -13.62 -47.27 -2.52
CA SER A 22 -13.39 -46.07 -1.75
C SER A 22 -12.89 -44.91 -2.61
N GLU A 23 -13.55 -43.78 -2.36
CA GLU A 23 -12.93 -42.47 -2.12
C GLU A 23 -12.23 -41.84 -3.32
N ASP A 24 -13.02 -41.08 -4.08
CA ASP A 24 -12.56 -39.86 -4.74
C ASP A 24 -11.96 -38.93 -3.67
N ASP A 25 -10.67 -39.08 -3.37
CA ASP A 25 -9.89 -38.08 -2.66
C ASP A 25 -9.68 -36.89 -3.61
N VAL A 26 -10.73 -36.07 -3.77
CA VAL A 26 -10.61 -34.72 -4.32
C VAL A 26 -9.87 -33.91 -3.26
N SER A 27 -8.56 -34.07 -3.23
CA SER A 27 -7.65 -33.08 -2.67
C SER A 27 -7.89 -31.79 -3.47
N SER A 28 -8.81 -30.97 -2.95
CA SER A 28 -9.15 -29.67 -3.49
C SER A 28 -7.91 -28.77 -3.37
N THR A 29 -7.03 -28.88 -4.35
CA THR A 29 -5.84 -28.03 -4.46
C THR A 29 -6.32 -26.58 -4.56
N ILE A 30 -6.09 -25.82 -3.49
CA ILE A 30 -6.51 -24.42 -3.40
C ILE A 30 -5.85 -23.65 -4.55
N GLU A 31 -6.66 -23.09 -5.45
CA GLU A 31 -6.15 -22.35 -6.60
C GLU A 31 -5.41 -21.09 -6.13
N PRO A 32 -4.14 -20.88 -6.51
CA PRO A 32 -3.42 -19.64 -6.16
C PRO A 32 -4.06 -18.39 -6.79
N LEU A 33 -4.11 -17.28 -6.03
CA LEU A 33 -4.74 -16.02 -6.49
C LEU A 33 -4.21 -15.52 -7.83
N ASN A 34 -2.90 -15.65 -8.09
CA ASN A 34 -2.25 -15.19 -9.32
C ASN A 34 -2.60 -16.04 -10.57
N LYS A 35 -3.21 -17.21 -10.38
CA LYS A 35 -3.69 -18.08 -11.46
C LYS A 35 -5.18 -17.92 -11.75
N MET A 36 -5.94 -17.31 -10.85
CA MET A 36 -7.38 -17.12 -11.00
C MET A 36 -7.73 -16.19 -12.16
N ALA A 37 -8.86 -16.48 -12.82
CA ALA A 37 -9.46 -15.57 -13.79
C ALA A 37 -9.83 -14.23 -13.12
N PRO A 38 -9.67 -13.07 -13.79
CA PRO A 38 -9.86 -11.75 -13.16
C PRO A 38 -11.22 -11.56 -12.46
N ALA A 39 -12.31 -12.06 -13.04
CA ALA A 39 -13.64 -11.95 -12.45
C ALA A 39 -13.77 -12.77 -11.16
N LYS A 40 -13.20 -13.98 -11.13
CA LYS A 40 -13.19 -14.86 -9.94
C LYS A 40 -12.32 -14.25 -8.84
N LEU A 41 -11.12 -13.77 -9.20
CA LEU A 41 -10.19 -13.11 -8.29
C LEU A 41 -10.82 -11.88 -7.63
N HIS A 42 -11.37 -10.98 -8.45
CA HIS A 42 -11.99 -9.75 -7.96
C HIS A 42 -13.16 -10.04 -7.03
N HIS A 43 -14.06 -10.96 -7.41
CA HIS A 43 -15.18 -11.36 -6.57
C HIS A 43 -14.73 -11.96 -5.22
N LEU A 44 -13.73 -12.84 -5.24
CA LEU A 44 -13.20 -13.47 -4.02
C LEU A 44 -12.60 -12.46 -3.05
N LEU A 45 -11.90 -11.44 -3.56
CA LEU A 45 -11.22 -10.44 -2.73
C LEU A 45 -12.15 -9.36 -2.17
N GLN A 46 -13.38 -9.22 -2.69
CA GLN A 46 -14.36 -8.25 -2.18
C GLN A 46 -14.60 -8.39 -0.66
N GLN A 47 -14.52 -9.60 -0.12
CA GLN A 47 -14.74 -9.87 1.30
C GLN A 47 -13.70 -9.21 2.22
N TRP A 48 -12.53 -8.80 1.70
CA TRP A 48 -11.46 -8.14 2.45
C TRP A 48 -11.39 -6.64 2.22
N LYS A 49 -12.30 -6.09 1.42
CA LYS A 49 -12.44 -4.66 1.21
C LYS A 49 -12.79 -3.98 2.53
N LEU A 50 -12.22 -2.79 2.76
CA LEU A 50 -12.61 -1.95 3.87
C LEU A 50 -14.09 -1.54 3.78
N SER A 51 -14.81 -1.65 4.90
CA SER A 51 -16.16 -1.07 5.03
C SER A 51 -16.10 0.46 5.03
N TYR A 52 -17.25 1.11 4.87
CA TYR A 52 -17.36 2.56 4.97
C TYR A 52 -16.84 3.09 6.32
N GLU A 53 -17.19 2.42 7.41
CA GLU A 53 -16.75 2.74 8.76
C GLU A 53 -15.23 2.57 8.90
N GLN A 54 -14.67 1.50 8.33
CA GLN A 54 -13.21 1.29 8.35
C GLN A 54 -12.47 2.34 7.53
N LEU A 55 -12.97 2.73 6.36
CA LEU A 55 -12.41 3.86 5.59
C LEU A 55 -12.43 5.14 6.43
N HIS A 56 -13.54 5.39 7.12
CA HIS A 56 -13.70 6.55 7.98
C HIS A 56 -12.72 6.55 9.17
N GLU A 57 -12.68 5.45 9.94
CA GLU A 57 -11.78 5.28 11.10
C GLU A 57 -10.30 5.37 10.74
N ASN A 58 -9.94 4.97 9.52
CA ASN A 58 -8.57 5.00 9.04
C ASN A 58 -8.21 6.29 8.28
N GLY A 59 -9.12 7.26 8.21
CA GLY A 59 -8.82 8.60 7.69
C GLY A 59 -8.65 8.68 6.18
N TYR A 60 -9.33 7.80 5.43
CA TYR A 60 -9.39 7.87 3.97
C TYR A 60 -10.15 9.12 3.49
N PRO A 61 -9.82 9.65 2.29
CA PRO A 61 -10.52 10.78 1.71
C PRO A 61 -11.94 10.39 1.26
N PHE A 62 -12.89 11.30 1.45
CA PHE A 62 -14.25 11.22 0.90
C PHE A 62 -14.54 12.44 0.03
N TRP A 63 -15.50 12.32 -0.87
CA TRP A 63 -15.91 13.42 -1.74
C TRP A 63 -17.17 14.08 -1.20
N ASP A 64 -17.15 15.40 -1.04
CA ASP A 64 -18.33 16.21 -0.78
C ASP A 64 -18.91 16.71 -2.11
N PRO A 65 -20.06 16.19 -2.57
CA PRO A 65 -20.66 16.62 -3.83
C PRO A 65 -21.25 18.03 -3.78
N VAL A 66 -21.58 18.55 -2.59
CA VAL A 66 -22.19 19.88 -2.42
C VAL A 66 -21.11 20.95 -2.55
N ASN A 67 -20.04 20.82 -1.76
CA ASN A 67 -18.95 21.78 -1.77
C ASN A 67 -17.90 21.47 -2.85
N ARG A 68 -17.97 20.32 -3.52
CA ARG A 68 -17.04 19.89 -4.59
C ARG A 68 -15.58 19.87 -4.14
N GLN A 69 -15.32 19.32 -2.96
CA GLN A 69 -13.99 19.18 -2.39
C GLN A 69 -13.85 17.84 -1.66
N ALA A 70 -12.62 17.43 -1.36
CA ALA A 70 -12.40 16.31 -0.45
C ALA A 70 -12.74 16.71 1.00
N ILE A 71 -13.27 15.75 1.73
CA ILE A 71 -13.46 15.83 3.18
C ILE A 71 -12.75 14.66 3.85
N PHE A 72 -12.22 14.92 5.03
CA PHE A 72 -11.53 13.93 5.84
C PHE A 72 -12.24 13.75 7.17
N PRO A 73 -12.52 12.50 7.58
CA PRO A 73 -12.93 12.17 8.93
C PRO A 73 -11.94 12.76 9.95
N VAL A 74 -12.42 13.43 10.99
CA VAL A 74 -11.53 13.85 12.09
C VAL A 74 -11.22 12.62 12.95
N THR A 75 -10.01 12.10 12.82
CA THR A 75 -9.47 10.99 13.61
C THR A 75 -8.26 11.46 14.41
N ALA A 76 -7.84 10.69 15.41
CA ALA A 76 -6.63 10.97 16.17
C ALA A 76 -5.36 11.07 15.29
N ASN A 77 -5.36 10.43 14.12
CA ASN A 77 -4.20 10.37 13.23
C ASN A 77 -4.15 11.49 12.18
N ASN A 78 -5.27 12.15 11.88
CA ASN A 78 -5.38 13.14 10.80
C ASN A 78 -6.02 14.48 11.20
N GLN A 79 -6.27 14.71 12.50
CA GLN A 79 -6.92 15.92 13.01
C GLN A 79 -6.24 17.24 12.60
N ARG A 80 -4.96 17.21 12.22
CA ARG A 80 -4.19 18.38 11.75
C ARG A 80 -3.47 18.13 10.42
N ASP A 81 -4.05 17.28 9.57
CA ASP A 81 -3.49 17.03 8.23
C ASP A 81 -3.66 18.26 7.32
N TRP A 82 -4.73 19.02 7.49
CA TRP A 82 -5.06 20.18 6.67
C TRP A 82 -5.20 21.40 7.58
N LEU A 83 -4.49 22.48 7.23
CA LEU A 83 -4.41 23.69 8.01
C LEU A 83 -4.86 24.88 7.17
N ALA A 84 -5.57 25.82 7.79
CA ALA A 84 -5.96 27.08 7.15
C ALA A 84 -4.73 27.85 6.65
N GLY A 85 -4.88 28.60 5.55
CA GLY A 85 -3.77 29.33 4.91
C GLY A 85 -3.02 30.32 5.81
N ASN A 86 -3.63 30.76 6.91
CA ASN A 86 -3.02 31.63 7.91
C ASN A 86 -2.42 30.88 9.12
N ASP A 87 -2.62 29.56 9.26
CA ASP A 87 -1.93 28.76 10.27
C ASP A 87 -0.52 28.42 9.76
N LEU A 88 0.46 29.17 10.25
CA LEU A 88 1.87 28.99 9.92
C LEU A 88 2.62 28.09 10.91
N ILE A 89 1.93 27.52 11.92
CA ILE A 89 2.55 26.71 12.96
C ILE A 89 2.68 25.27 12.46
N ARG A 90 3.86 24.69 12.61
CA ARG A 90 4.18 23.33 12.18
C ARG A 90 4.85 22.54 13.30
N LYS A 91 4.76 21.22 13.20
CA LYS A 91 5.50 20.27 14.04
C LYS A 91 6.40 19.43 13.14
N CYS A 92 7.70 19.42 13.42
CA CYS A 92 8.64 18.71 12.58
C CYS A 92 8.45 17.19 12.67
N SER A 93 8.30 16.51 11.53
CA SER A 93 8.13 15.06 11.43
C SER A 93 9.33 14.23 11.89
N ARG A 94 10.51 14.87 11.90
CA ARG A 94 11.81 14.25 12.24
C ARG A 94 12.15 14.43 13.71
N CYS A 95 12.29 15.66 14.18
CA CYS A 95 12.72 15.98 15.55
C CYS A 95 11.57 16.26 16.52
N ASN A 96 10.32 16.31 16.06
CA ASN A 96 9.10 16.63 16.82
C ASN A 96 9.03 18.03 17.43
N LYS A 97 9.99 18.92 17.17
CA LYS A 97 9.94 20.33 17.61
C LYS A 97 8.87 21.11 16.84
N GLY A 98 8.19 22.02 17.54
CA GLY A 98 7.33 23.03 16.91
C GLY A 98 8.17 24.14 16.28
N PHE A 99 7.72 24.67 15.16
CA PHE A 99 8.33 25.80 14.46
C PHE A 99 7.26 26.55 13.65
N SER A 100 7.61 27.70 13.10
CA SER A 100 6.71 28.51 12.27
C SER A 100 7.30 28.74 10.89
N LEU A 101 6.43 28.71 9.87
CA LEU A 101 6.75 29.18 8.52
C LEU A 101 6.81 30.71 8.50
N ASN A 102 7.44 31.26 7.46
CA ASN A 102 7.44 32.69 7.20
C ASN A 102 6.03 33.16 6.78
N SER A 103 5.80 34.48 6.78
CA SER A 103 4.49 35.07 6.44
C SER A 103 4.01 34.76 5.02
N ASP A 104 4.92 34.41 4.11
CA ASP A 104 4.64 34.01 2.73
C ASP A 104 4.50 32.49 2.55
N GLY A 105 4.55 31.71 3.64
CA GLY A 105 4.47 30.25 3.62
C GLY A 105 5.80 29.54 3.36
N THR A 106 6.90 30.27 3.15
CA THR A 106 8.24 29.68 2.97
C THR A 106 8.84 29.20 4.30
N LEU A 107 9.92 28.41 4.22
CA LEU A 107 10.62 27.92 5.40
C LEU A 107 11.43 29.00 6.10
N ASN A 108 11.36 29.02 7.44
CA ASN A 108 12.30 29.77 8.26
C ASN A 108 13.63 28.98 8.38
N PRO A 109 14.79 29.57 8.05
CA PRO A 109 16.10 28.92 8.17
C PRO A 109 16.36 28.38 9.58
N SER A 110 16.34 27.05 9.71
CA SER A 110 16.53 26.40 11.00
C SER A 110 17.00 24.95 10.84
N VAL A 111 18.07 24.62 11.55
CA VAL A 111 18.71 23.30 11.47
C VAL A 111 17.89 22.26 12.23
N CYS A 112 17.54 21.17 11.55
CA CYS A 112 16.88 20.01 12.13
C CYS A 112 17.89 18.93 12.52
N ILE A 113 18.04 18.70 13.83
CA ILE A 113 18.89 17.64 14.38
C ILE A 113 18.02 16.50 14.91
N TYR A 114 18.20 15.28 14.41
CA TYR A 114 17.32 14.15 14.73
C TYR A 114 17.99 12.77 14.60
N HIS A 115 17.28 11.72 15.02
CA HIS A 115 17.59 10.33 14.70
C HIS A 115 16.46 9.74 13.87
N HIS A 116 16.77 8.76 13.01
CA HIS A 116 15.74 7.91 12.44
C HIS A 116 14.97 7.19 13.55
N ARG A 117 13.66 7.02 13.32
CA ARG A 117 12.81 6.21 14.20
C ARG A 117 13.34 4.77 14.20
N PRO A 118 13.44 4.10 15.37
CA PRO A 118 13.89 2.72 15.43
C PRO A 118 13.01 1.81 14.56
N LYS A 119 13.63 1.08 13.63
CA LYS A 119 12.98 0.05 12.82
C LYS A 119 13.15 -1.31 13.50
N TRP A 120 12.25 -2.25 13.24
CA TRP A 120 12.41 -3.64 13.67
C TRP A 120 13.55 -4.28 12.86
N ASN A 121 14.49 -4.95 13.54
CA ASN A 121 15.54 -5.70 12.87
C ASN A 121 15.19 -7.20 12.95
N PRO A 122 14.87 -7.85 11.81
CA PRO A 122 14.54 -9.28 11.79
C PRO A 122 15.67 -10.20 12.26
N GLN A 123 16.93 -9.82 12.05
CA GLN A 123 18.09 -10.64 12.42
C GLN A 123 18.32 -10.66 13.94
N THR A 124 18.05 -9.54 14.62
CA THR A 124 18.27 -9.41 16.06
C THR A 124 16.98 -9.54 16.89
N GLY A 125 15.82 -9.51 16.24
CA GLY A 125 14.52 -9.53 16.91
C GLY A 125 14.28 -8.33 17.83
N LYS A 126 14.88 -7.17 17.53
CA LYS A 126 14.78 -5.96 18.37
C LYS A 126 14.61 -4.71 17.51
N LYS A 127 13.99 -3.67 18.08
CA LYS A 127 13.97 -2.34 17.46
C LYS A 127 15.33 -1.67 17.61
N GLN A 128 15.90 -1.21 16.50
CA GLN A 128 17.19 -0.53 16.46
C GLN A 128 17.12 0.69 15.54
N ARG A 129 17.84 1.76 15.90
CA ARG A 129 18.01 2.92 15.01
C ARG A 129 18.87 2.53 13.82
N THR A 130 18.50 2.99 12.64
CA THR A 130 19.27 2.74 11.41
C THR A 130 20.35 3.78 11.16
N CYS A 131 20.28 4.94 11.83
CA CYS A 131 21.20 6.05 11.61
C CYS A 131 22.49 5.99 12.46
N CYS A 132 22.45 5.40 13.66
CA CYS A 132 23.59 5.31 14.57
C CYS A 132 23.34 4.31 15.72
N SER A 133 24.38 3.97 16.46
CA SER A 133 24.30 3.12 17.68
C SER A 133 24.16 3.93 18.98
N ALA A 134 23.89 5.23 18.90
CA ALA A 134 23.79 6.09 20.09
C ALA A 134 22.59 5.73 20.97
N LYS A 135 22.73 5.92 22.30
CA LYS A 135 21.70 5.62 23.30
C LYS A 135 20.43 6.48 23.08
N PRO A 136 19.22 6.01 23.46
CA PRO A 136 17.97 6.71 23.18
C PRO A 136 17.90 8.18 23.60
N SER A 137 18.53 8.56 24.72
CA SER A 137 18.52 9.91 25.28
C SER A 137 19.52 10.89 24.63
N THR A 138 20.30 10.43 23.65
CA THR A 138 21.29 11.29 22.97
C THR A 138 20.62 12.26 21.99
N SER A 139 21.28 13.40 21.78
CA SER A 139 20.94 14.33 20.71
C SER A 139 21.07 13.67 19.34
N GLY A 140 20.25 14.12 18.37
CA GLY A 140 20.21 13.56 17.02
C GLY A 140 21.57 13.49 16.34
N CYS A 141 21.80 12.46 15.54
CA CYS A 141 23.04 12.23 14.80
C CYS A 141 22.96 12.67 13.33
N LEU A 142 21.76 12.99 12.84
CA LEU A 142 21.53 13.50 11.50
C LEU A 142 21.22 15.00 11.62
N ILE A 143 21.74 15.76 10.66
CA ILE A 143 21.63 17.22 10.61
C ILE A 143 21.14 17.58 9.22
N GLU A 144 20.05 18.34 9.17
CA GLU A 144 19.42 18.82 7.95
C GLU A 144 19.20 20.33 8.07
N ASN A 145 19.29 21.06 6.96
CA ASN A 145 19.18 22.53 6.97
C ASN A 145 17.74 23.03 7.17
N SER A 146 16.77 22.12 7.24
CA SER A 146 15.35 22.47 7.34
C SER A 146 14.55 21.43 8.10
N HIS A 147 13.50 21.89 8.77
CA HIS A 147 12.45 21.04 9.32
C HIS A 147 11.47 20.63 8.22
N VAL A 148 10.97 19.40 8.30
CA VAL A 148 9.91 18.86 7.41
C VAL A 148 8.64 18.56 8.22
N PHE A 149 7.47 18.55 7.58
CA PHE A 149 6.16 18.40 8.23
C PHE A 149 5.18 17.63 7.32
N HIS A 150 4.12 17.05 7.88
CA HIS A 150 3.12 16.28 7.11
C HIS A 150 1.91 17.11 6.68
N SER A 151 1.57 18.15 7.44
CA SER A 151 0.35 18.93 7.25
C SER A 151 0.40 19.78 5.99
N GLY A 152 -0.65 19.72 5.17
CA GLY A 152 -0.86 20.60 4.02
C GLY A 152 -1.85 21.73 4.30
N TRP A 153 -2.07 22.56 3.29
CA TRP A 153 -3.03 23.66 3.26
C TRP A 153 -4.42 23.15 2.88
N GLU A 154 -5.46 23.67 3.54
CA GLU A 154 -6.86 23.35 3.26
C GLU A 154 -7.26 23.60 1.80
N ASP A 155 -6.64 24.56 1.12
CA ASP A 155 -6.87 24.82 -0.31
C ASP A 155 -6.59 23.60 -1.20
N THR A 156 -5.72 22.70 -0.74
CA THR A 156 -5.42 21.43 -1.44
C THR A 156 -6.65 20.52 -1.54
N LEU A 157 -7.63 20.66 -0.64
CA LEU A 157 -8.84 19.83 -0.63
C LEU A 157 -9.67 19.98 -1.91
N TRP A 158 -9.58 21.14 -2.57
CA TRP A 158 -10.26 21.43 -3.84
C TRP A 158 -9.61 20.73 -5.04
N ASP A 159 -8.35 20.33 -4.92
CA ASP A 159 -7.59 19.66 -5.99
C ASP A 159 -7.83 18.15 -6.04
N PHE A 160 -8.56 17.60 -5.06
CA PHE A 160 -8.91 16.19 -5.04
C PHE A 160 -9.90 15.85 -6.14
N VAL A 161 -9.78 14.63 -6.65
CA VAL A 161 -10.68 14.10 -7.69
C VAL A 161 -11.10 12.68 -7.33
N SER A 162 -12.37 12.35 -7.57
CA SER A 162 -12.82 10.97 -7.44
C SER A 162 -12.39 10.14 -8.65
N THR A 163 -12.06 8.86 -8.43
CA THR A 163 -11.84 7.94 -9.56
C THR A 163 -13.06 7.90 -10.49
N PRO A 164 -12.89 7.73 -11.81
CA PRO A 164 -14.01 7.69 -12.74
C PRO A 164 -15.03 6.62 -12.36
N SER A 165 -16.32 6.94 -12.47
CA SER A 165 -17.38 5.96 -12.24
C SER A 165 -17.28 4.80 -13.23
N ALA A 166 -17.48 3.58 -12.74
CA ALA A 166 -17.56 2.40 -13.57
C ALA A 166 -18.73 2.46 -14.56
N LYS A 167 -18.50 1.96 -15.77
CA LYS A 167 -19.54 1.73 -16.79
C LYS A 167 -19.82 0.22 -16.86
N SER A 168 -21.01 -0.17 -17.32
CA SER A 168 -21.49 -1.58 -17.27
C SER A 168 -20.55 -2.62 -17.88
N THR A 169 -19.71 -2.25 -18.86
CA THR A 169 -18.75 -3.14 -19.54
C THR A 169 -17.31 -2.65 -19.45
N ASP A 170 -16.97 -1.94 -18.38
CA ASP A 170 -15.64 -1.40 -18.19
C ASP A 170 -14.63 -2.48 -17.78
N PHE A 171 -13.57 -2.66 -18.56
CA PHE A 171 -12.54 -3.67 -18.28
C PHE A 171 -11.78 -3.40 -16.96
N ARG A 172 -11.78 -2.15 -16.48
CA ARG A 172 -11.12 -1.72 -15.24
C ARG A 172 -11.85 -2.22 -13.99
N SER A 173 -13.17 -2.43 -14.06
CA SER A 173 -14.02 -2.80 -12.92
C SER A 173 -13.68 -4.13 -12.26
N LYS A 174 -13.01 -5.03 -12.97
CA LYS A 174 -12.64 -6.37 -12.47
C LYS A 174 -11.13 -6.51 -12.24
N LYS A 175 -10.41 -5.38 -12.20
CA LYS A 175 -8.97 -5.35 -11.96
C LYS A 175 -8.66 -5.29 -10.48
N VAL A 176 -7.55 -5.92 -10.13
CA VAL A 176 -6.96 -5.88 -8.80
C VAL A 176 -5.51 -5.46 -8.99
N TYR A 177 -5.13 -4.38 -8.31
CA TYR A 177 -3.79 -3.83 -8.42
C TYR A 177 -3.20 -3.56 -7.04
N GLY A 178 -1.91 -3.83 -6.89
CA GLY A 178 -1.09 -3.30 -5.81
C GLY A 178 -0.70 -1.87 -6.17
N LEU A 179 -0.97 -0.91 -5.29
CA LEU A 179 -0.61 0.49 -5.44
C LEU A 179 0.30 0.89 -4.28
N ASP A 180 1.39 1.59 -4.59
CA ASP A 180 2.27 2.21 -3.62
C ASP A 180 2.94 3.44 -4.23
N CYS A 181 3.19 4.45 -3.40
CA CYS A 181 3.79 5.72 -3.79
C CYS A 181 5.01 6.04 -2.93
N GLU A 182 6.04 6.58 -3.58
CA GLU A 182 7.15 7.23 -2.87
C GLU A 182 6.82 8.71 -2.65
N LEU A 183 6.93 9.15 -1.40
CA LEU A 183 6.53 10.49 -0.98
C LEU A 183 7.75 11.34 -0.56
N VAL A 184 7.67 12.63 -0.87
CA VAL A 184 8.67 13.65 -0.54
C VAL A 184 8.07 14.75 0.30
N PHE A 185 8.89 15.45 1.08
CA PHE A 185 8.44 16.58 1.88
C PHE A 185 8.52 17.88 1.06
N THR A 186 7.43 18.63 1.02
CA THR A 186 7.29 19.92 0.33
C THR A 186 6.78 21.01 1.27
N LEU A 187 6.67 22.24 0.78
CA LEU A 187 6.04 23.36 1.50
C LEU A 187 4.54 23.12 1.81
N ASN A 188 3.94 22.05 1.27
CA ASN A 188 2.55 21.66 1.50
C ASN A 188 2.42 20.25 2.10
N GLY A 189 3.41 19.82 2.89
CA GLY A 189 3.37 18.53 3.57
C GLY A 189 4.02 17.41 2.74
N LEU A 190 3.42 16.22 2.73
CA LEU A 190 3.88 15.11 1.89
C LEU A 190 3.22 15.16 0.52
N GLU A 191 4.02 15.09 -0.54
CA GLU A 191 3.54 14.95 -1.91
C GLU A 191 4.18 13.76 -2.61
N VAL A 192 3.45 13.22 -3.59
CA VAL A 192 3.91 12.08 -4.37
C VAL A 192 5.05 12.46 -5.30
N ALA A 193 6.08 11.62 -5.36
CA ALA A 193 7.18 11.77 -6.29
C ALA A 193 7.41 10.54 -7.18
N ARG A 194 6.86 9.38 -6.83
CA ARG A 194 6.81 8.19 -7.68
C ARG A 194 5.56 7.38 -7.38
N VAL A 195 4.96 6.79 -8.40
CA VAL A 195 3.76 5.94 -8.27
C VAL A 195 3.99 4.64 -9.00
N SER A 196 3.72 3.53 -8.32
CA SER A 196 3.79 2.18 -8.90
C SER A 196 2.45 1.47 -8.80
N LEU A 197 2.04 0.84 -9.91
CA LEU A 197 0.87 -0.01 -10.01
C LEU A 197 1.29 -1.39 -10.54
N VAL A 198 1.05 -2.44 -9.77
CA VAL A 198 1.41 -3.82 -10.12
C VAL A 198 0.19 -4.73 -10.11
N ASP A 199 0.15 -5.75 -10.97
CA ASP A 199 -0.93 -6.73 -10.95
C ASP A 199 -0.63 -7.96 -10.07
N MET A 200 -1.63 -8.82 -9.86
CA MET A 200 -1.51 -10.04 -9.06
C MET A 200 -0.50 -11.06 -9.63
N LYS A 201 -0.04 -10.88 -10.87
CA LYS A 201 1.01 -11.72 -11.49
C LYS A 201 2.40 -11.13 -11.30
N GLY A 202 2.52 -10.00 -10.62
CA GLY A 202 3.77 -9.26 -10.44
C GLY A 202 4.19 -8.44 -11.66
N LYS A 203 3.29 -8.24 -12.64
CA LYS A 203 3.58 -7.36 -13.77
C LYS A 203 3.45 -5.91 -13.34
N VAL A 204 4.47 -5.11 -13.62
CA VAL A 204 4.41 -3.64 -13.51
C VAL A 204 3.51 -3.09 -14.61
N ILE A 205 2.45 -2.40 -14.20
CA ILE A 205 1.44 -1.80 -15.08
C ILE A 205 1.71 -0.32 -15.28
N LEU A 206 2.13 0.35 -14.21
CA LEU A 206 2.56 1.74 -14.20
C LEU A 206 3.73 1.86 -13.22
N ASP A 207 4.76 2.61 -13.58
CA ASP A 207 5.84 3.04 -12.69
C ASP A 207 6.37 4.37 -13.23
N THR A 208 6.04 5.47 -12.56
CA THR A 208 6.29 6.82 -13.08
C THR A 208 6.70 7.78 -11.97
N TYR A 209 7.65 8.67 -12.27
CA TYR A 209 7.99 9.79 -11.40
C TYR A 209 7.02 10.94 -11.61
N VAL A 210 6.65 11.60 -10.51
CA VAL A 210 5.67 12.68 -10.46
C VAL A 210 6.34 13.92 -9.90
N LEU A 211 6.15 15.06 -10.57
CA LEU A 211 6.62 16.34 -10.09
C LEU A 211 5.70 16.83 -8.96
N PRO A 212 6.23 17.04 -7.73
CA PRO A 212 5.45 17.63 -6.65
C PRO A 212 4.94 19.03 -7.03
N VAL A 213 3.75 19.40 -6.53
CA VAL A 213 3.15 20.69 -6.89
C VAL A 213 3.84 21.85 -6.17
N TYR A 214 4.27 21.61 -4.93
CA TYR A 214 4.98 22.58 -4.12
C TYR A 214 6.48 22.29 -4.08
N GLU A 215 7.26 23.32 -3.76
CA GLU A 215 8.71 23.24 -3.64
C GLU A 215 9.13 22.13 -2.67
N VAL A 216 10.05 21.27 -3.13
CA VAL A 216 10.56 20.15 -2.36
C VAL A 216 11.54 20.65 -1.29
N ILE A 217 11.22 20.38 -0.03
CA ILE A 217 12.10 20.62 1.11
C ILE A 217 13.11 19.48 1.24
N SER A 218 12.64 18.25 1.05
CA SER A 218 13.49 17.06 1.16
C SER A 218 12.90 15.88 0.41
N TYR A 219 13.69 15.32 -0.49
CA TYR A 219 13.36 14.09 -1.23
C TYR A 219 13.22 12.87 -0.34
N ASN A 220 13.69 12.92 0.92
CA ASN A 220 13.58 11.80 1.85
C ASN A 220 14.20 10.49 1.30
N THR A 221 15.26 10.59 0.49
CA THR A 221 15.80 9.51 -0.36
C THR A 221 16.09 8.20 0.36
N THR A 222 16.54 8.23 1.62
CA THR A 222 16.76 7.01 2.43
C THR A 222 15.49 6.19 2.66
N PHE A 223 14.32 6.80 2.49
CA PHE A 223 13.03 6.14 2.55
C PHE A 223 12.38 6.07 1.17
N SER A 224 12.37 7.17 0.40
CA SER A 224 11.64 7.24 -0.87
C SER A 224 12.37 6.61 -2.07
N GLY A 225 13.70 6.48 -1.99
CA GLY A 225 14.53 6.17 -3.15
C GLY A 225 14.56 7.23 -4.25
N VAL A 226 13.88 8.37 -4.06
CA VAL A 226 13.79 9.46 -5.03
C VAL A 226 14.93 10.45 -4.84
N THR A 227 15.47 10.93 -5.96
CA THR A 227 16.50 11.96 -6.03
C THR A 227 16.01 13.17 -6.84
N GLU A 228 16.71 14.29 -6.71
CA GLU A 228 16.45 15.49 -7.52
C GLU A 228 16.52 15.21 -9.03
N LYS A 229 17.48 14.37 -9.44
CA LYS A 229 17.65 13.98 -10.84
C LYS A 229 16.43 13.26 -11.41
N ASP A 230 15.73 12.48 -10.59
CA ASP A 230 14.52 11.78 -11.03
C ASP A 230 13.39 12.75 -11.40
N MET A 231 13.45 14.01 -10.93
CA MET A 231 12.46 15.04 -11.25
C MET A 231 12.66 15.67 -12.64
N GLU A 232 13.84 15.55 -13.25
CA GLU A 232 14.13 16.14 -14.57
C GLU A 232 13.21 15.60 -15.69
N GLY A 233 12.69 14.38 -15.53
CA GLY A 233 11.77 13.72 -16.47
C GLY A 233 10.39 13.41 -15.87
N ALA A 234 10.09 13.92 -14.67
CA ALA A 234 8.84 13.61 -13.98
C ALA A 234 7.64 14.29 -14.64
N ILE A 235 6.48 13.62 -14.62
CA ILE A 235 5.24 14.16 -15.16
C ILE A 235 4.46 14.92 -14.10
N SER A 236 3.54 15.80 -14.48
CA SER A 236 2.69 16.50 -13.50
C SER A 236 1.76 15.53 -12.75
N LEU A 237 1.34 15.91 -11.54
CA LEU A 237 0.35 15.16 -10.77
C LEU A 237 -0.96 14.94 -11.56
N GLU A 238 -1.39 15.92 -12.36
CA GLU A 238 -2.55 15.77 -13.24
C GLU A 238 -2.33 14.70 -14.31
N ALA A 239 -1.19 14.72 -15.01
CA ALA A 239 -0.86 13.72 -16.01
C ALA A 239 -0.76 12.30 -15.39
N CYS A 240 -0.18 12.19 -14.20
CA CYS A 240 -0.14 10.93 -13.46
C CYS A 240 -1.55 10.40 -13.13
N ARG A 241 -2.44 11.26 -12.63
CA ARG A 241 -3.83 10.90 -12.35
C ARG A 241 -4.56 10.45 -13.62
N LEU A 242 -4.34 11.13 -14.75
CA LEU A 242 -4.91 10.71 -16.03
C LEU A 242 -4.43 9.33 -16.47
N GLN A 243 -3.13 9.03 -16.32
CA GLN A 243 -2.59 7.68 -16.60
C GLN A 243 -3.20 6.63 -15.67
N LEU A 244 -3.29 6.91 -14.36
CA LEU A 244 -3.97 6.03 -13.42
C LEU A 244 -5.42 5.79 -13.83
N PHE A 245 -6.16 6.83 -14.19
CA PHE A 245 -7.58 6.75 -14.58
C PHE A 245 -7.79 6.01 -15.90
N GLN A 246 -6.80 5.83 -16.76
CA GLN A 246 -6.89 4.91 -17.89
C GLN A 246 -6.88 3.43 -17.44
N LEU A 247 -6.33 3.15 -16.26
CA LEU A 247 -6.13 1.81 -15.71
C LEU A 247 -7.14 1.45 -14.62
N ILE A 248 -7.63 2.44 -13.87
CA ILE A 248 -8.50 2.25 -12.71
C ILE A 248 -9.82 3.03 -12.84
N ASN A 249 -10.86 2.52 -12.19
CA ASN A 249 -12.15 3.19 -12.00
C ASN A 249 -12.65 2.97 -10.56
N SER A 250 -13.86 3.42 -10.23
CA SER A 250 -14.46 3.30 -8.89
C SER A 250 -14.66 1.85 -8.40
N GLU A 251 -14.65 0.86 -9.28
CA GLU A 251 -14.83 -0.58 -8.97
C GLU A 251 -13.52 -1.39 -9.06
N THR A 252 -12.45 -0.82 -9.59
CA THR A 252 -11.11 -1.42 -9.51
C THR A 252 -10.73 -1.62 -8.05
N LEU A 253 -10.16 -2.76 -7.70
CA LEU A 253 -9.75 -3.06 -6.32
C LEU A 253 -8.28 -2.65 -6.15
N LEU A 254 -8.03 -1.65 -5.30
CA LEU A 254 -6.67 -1.22 -4.95
C LEU A 254 -6.23 -1.89 -3.66
N VAL A 255 -5.04 -2.48 -3.68
CA VAL A 255 -4.41 -3.15 -2.54
C VAL A 255 -3.15 -2.38 -2.18
N GLY A 256 -2.97 -2.09 -0.89
CA GLY A 256 -1.77 -1.39 -0.42
C GLY A 256 -1.54 -1.54 1.08
N HIS A 257 -0.66 -0.71 1.64
CA HIS A 257 -0.34 -0.71 3.06
C HIS A 257 -0.39 0.70 3.62
N SER A 258 -1.43 1.01 4.41
CA SER A 258 -1.74 2.39 4.82
C SER A 258 -1.98 3.31 3.61
N LEU A 259 -2.80 2.79 2.69
CA LEU A 259 -3.04 3.38 1.37
C LEU A 259 -3.76 4.74 1.44
N GLU A 260 -4.25 5.15 2.62
CA GLU A 260 -4.77 6.49 2.82
C GLU A 260 -3.70 7.56 2.58
N SER A 261 -2.43 7.27 2.88
CA SER A 261 -1.32 8.21 2.67
C SER A 261 -1.06 8.42 1.18
N ASP A 262 -1.06 7.34 0.41
CA ASP A 262 -0.91 7.34 -1.04
C ASP A 262 -2.05 8.10 -1.72
N LEU A 263 -3.30 7.80 -1.34
CA LEU A 263 -4.47 8.45 -1.93
C LEU A 263 -4.56 9.94 -1.57
N LYS A 264 -4.10 10.34 -0.38
CA LYS A 264 -3.93 11.76 -0.01
C LYS A 264 -2.90 12.45 -0.90
N ALA A 265 -1.71 11.86 -1.05
CA ALA A 265 -0.63 12.42 -1.86
C ALA A 265 -0.98 12.49 -3.35
N LEU A 266 -1.72 11.50 -3.86
CA LEU A 266 -2.28 11.48 -5.21
C LEU A 266 -3.45 12.45 -5.39
N ARG A 267 -4.04 12.96 -4.30
CA ARG A 267 -5.26 13.76 -4.29
C ARG A 267 -6.42 13.02 -4.99
N ILE A 268 -6.60 11.74 -4.67
CA ILE A 268 -7.64 10.87 -5.25
C ILE A 268 -8.59 10.36 -4.17
N VAL A 269 -9.90 10.43 -4.43
CA VAL A 269 -10.93 9.73 -3.66
C VAL A 269 -11.22 8.39 -4.31
N HIS A 270 -10.92 7.30 -3.60
CA HIS A 270 -11.21 5.93 -4.04
C HIS A 270 -11.58 5.06 -2.83
N HIS A 271 -12.70 4.34 -2.91
CA HIS A 271 -13.26 3.58 -1.77
C HIS A 271 -13.14 2.07 -1.91
N ASN A 272 -12.73 1.55 -3.07
CA ASN A 272 -12.62 0.12 -3.29
C ASN A 272 -11.22 -0.40 -2.93
N VAL A 273 -10.91 -0.34 -1.64
CA VAL A 273 -9.57 -0.55 -1.09
C VAL A 273 -9.49 -1.80 -0.21
N ILE A 274 -8.40 -2.55 -0.35
CA ILE A 274 -7.92 -3.52 0.64
C ILE A 274 -6.61 -2.98 1.22
N ASP A 275 -6.62 -2.69 2.52
CA ASP A 275 -5.44 -2.18 3.22
C ASP A 275 -4.85 -3.26 4.11
N THR A 276 -3.65 -3.73 3.74
CA THR A 276 -2.94 -4.78 4.49
C THR A 276 -2.56 -4.34 5.91
N SER A 277 -2.37 -3.04 6.16
CA SER A 277 -2.09 -2.52 7.50
C SER A 277 -3.30 -2.66 8.44
N VAL A 278 -4.52 -2.62 7.89
CA VAL A 278 -5.78 -2.81 8.61
C VAL A 278 -6.13 -4.29 8.69
N LEU A 279 -6.00 -5.02 7.58
CA LEU A 279 -6.35 -6.44 7.48
C LEU A 279 -5.53 -7.32 8.43
N PHE A 280 -4.25 -7.01 8.62
CA PHE A 280 -3.36 -7.71 9.55
C PHE A 280 -3.23 -7.01 10.92
N ALA A 281 -4.06 -6.00 11.20
CA ALA A 281 -4.00 -5.31 12.48
C ALA A 281 -4.46 -6.23 13.62
N LEU A 282 -3.77 -6.14 14.78
CA LEU A 282 -4.21 -6.83 15.99
C LEU A 282 -5.07 -5.89 16.84
N ARG A 283 -6.28 -6.35 17.17
CA ARG A 283 -7.16 -5.67 18.11
C ARG A 283 -6.93 -6.21 19.52
N ASN A 284 -6.61 -5.32 20.44
CA ASN A 284 -6.56 -5.65 21.86
C ASN A 284 -7.98 -5.71 22.41
N MET A 285 -8.41 -6.89 22.86
CA MET A 285 -9.77 -7.12 23.36
C MET A 285 -10.07 -6.43 24.70
N GLN A 286 -9.05 -6.02 25.45
CA GLN A 286 -9.22 -5.45 26.81
C GLN A 286 -9.49 -3.94 26.77
N ASN A 287 -8.84 -3.22 25.85
CA ASN A 287 -8.96 -1.75 25.76
C ASN A 287 -9.39 -1.26 24.37
N GLY A 288 -9.69 -2.17 23.44
CA GLY A 288 -10.11 -1.86 22.08
C GLY A 288 -9.02 -1.27 21.19
N SER A 289 -7.78 -1.12 21.67
CA SER A 289 -6.70 -0.52 20.89
C SER A 289 -6.33 -1.37 19.68
N ILE A 290 -6.08 -0.71 18.55
CA ILE A 290 -5.68 -1.36 17.31
C ILE A 290 -4.19 -1.14 17.11
N ARG A 291 -3.45 -2.23 16.93
CA ARG A 291 -2.03 -2.20 16.60
C ARG A 291 -1.84 -2.62 15.14
N LYS A 292 -1.49 -1.65 14.30
CA LYS A 292 -0.99 -1.90 12.94
C LYS A 292 0.49 -2.27 12.97
N PHE A 293 0.91 -3.12 12.04
CA PHE A 293 2.30 -3.49 11.83
C PHE A 293 2.82 -2.88 10.53
N SER A 294 4.09 -2.50 10.49
CA SER A 294 4.74 -2.04 9.25
C SER A 294 4.79 -3.16 8.21
N LEU A 295 4.77 -2.82 6.93
CA LEU A 295 4.92 -3.76 5.82
C LEU A 295 6.12 -4.71 6.00
N GLN A 296 7.29 -4.19 6.39
CA GLN A 296 8.48 -5.00 6.68
C GLN A 296 8.25 -6.10 7.73
N THR A 297 7.47 -5.80 8.77
CA THR A 297 7.15 -6.77 9.82
C THR A 297 6.22 -7.85 9.26
N LEU A 298 5.19 -7.45 8.51
CA LEU A 298 4.24 -8.40 7.91
C LEU A 298 4.92 -9.28 6.85
N ALA A 299 5.75 -8.70 5.99
CA ALA A 299 6.52 -9.43 4.97
C ALA A 299 7.44 -10.48 5.62
N TRP A 300 8.12 -10.12 6.71
CA TRP A 300 8.94 -11.07 7.43
C TRP A 300 8.11 -12.19 8.08
N GLN A 301 7.03 -11.85 8.77
CA GLN A 301 6.21 -12.81 9.51
C GLN A 301 5.42 -13.77 8.62
N HIS A 302 4.87 -13.29 7.51
CA HIS A 302 3.93 -14.04 6.68
C HIS A 302 4.51 -14.55 5.36
N LEU A 303 5.62 -13.97 4.90
CA LEU A 303 6.26 -14.32 3.63
C LEU A 303 7.71 -14.78 3.81
N THR A 304 8.28 -14.67 5.01
CA THR A 304 9.72 -14.86 5.26
C THR A 304 10.60 -13.98 4.34
N LYS A 305 10.07 -12.81 3.95
CA LYS A 305 10.70 -11.87 3.02
C LYS A 305 11.25 -10.66 3.78
N ILE A 306 12.39 -10.15 3.34
CA ILE A 306 13.01 -8.93 3.87
C ILE A 306 12.83 -7.84 2.81
N VAL A 307 12.08 -6.79 3.13
CA VAL A 307 11.79 -5.63 2.25
C VAL A 307 12.24 -4.32 2.91
N GLN A 308 12.39 -3.25 2.13
CA GLN A 308 12.73 -1.90 2.65
C GLN A 308 14.05 -1.83 3.46
N HIS A 309 15.02 -2.66 3.09
CA HIS A 309 16.32 -2.76 3.78
C HIS A 309 17.49 -2.12 3.00
N ASP A 310 17.26 -1.72 1.75
CA ASP A 310 18.28 -1.05 0.95
C ASP A 310 18.57 0.36 1.50
N LYS A 311 19.84 0.76 1.42
CA LYS A 311 20.29 2.12 1.72
C LYS A 311 19.89 3.10 0.62
N SER A 312 19.63 2.60 -0.59
CA SER A 312 19.20 3.41 -1.73
C SER A 312 17.79 3.99 -1.57
N GLY A 313 16.96 3.41 -0.70
CA GLY A 313 15.57 3.81 -0.47
C GLY A 313 14.62 2.61 -0.56
N HIS A 314 13.31 2.87 -0.45
CA HIS A 314 12.30 1.87 -0.72
C HIS A 314 11.99 1.80 -2.22
N SER A 315 11.22 0.80 -2.62
CA SER A 315 10.77 0.61 -3.99
C SER A 315 9.28 0.34 -3.99
N SER A 316 8.51 1.33 -4.43
CA SER A 316 7.05 1.21 -4.56
C SER A 316 6.58 0.01 -5.40
N VAL A 317 7.38 -0.45 -6.36
CA VAL A 317 7.08 -1.70 -7.09
C VAL A 317 7.18 -2.92 -6.17
N GLU A 318 8.24 -3.00 -5.35
CA GLU A 318 8.41 -4.10 -4.39
C GLU A 318 7.31 -4.07 -3.32
N ASP A 319 7.03 -2.89 -2.77
CA ASP A 319 6.09 -2.70 -1.67
C ASP A 319 4.64 -2.99 -2.12
N GLY A 320 4.23 -2.49 -3.29
CA GLY A 320 2.95 -2.82 -3.90
C GLY A 320 2.78 -4.30 -4.20
N LEU A 321 3.83 -4.98 -4.69
CA LEU A 321 3.81 -6.42 -4.94
C LEU A 321 3.73 -7.21 -3.63
N THR A 322 4.47 -6.81 -2.61
CA THR A 322 4.45 -7.47 -1.31
C THR A 322 3.08 -7.37 -0.62
N CYS A 323 2.32 -6.30 -0.84
CA CYS A 323 0.92 -6.24 -0.39
C CYS A 323 0.05 -7.34 -1.05
N LEU A 324 0.24 -7.61 -2.34
CA LEU A 324 -0.47 -8.68 -3.07
C LEU A 324 -0.01 -10.08 -2.63
N GLU A 325 1.28 -10.25 -2.36
CA GLU A 325 1.84 -11.49 -1.80
C GLU A 325 1.24 -11.79 -0.41
N LEU A 326 1.07 -10.77 0.44
CA LEU A 326 0.41 -10.90 1.74
C LEU A 326 -1.03 -11.39 1.61
N LEU A 327 -1.81 -10.87 0.65
CA LEU A 327 -3.17 -11.37 0.38
C LEU A 327 -3.16 -12.83 -0.09
N SER A 328 -2.18 -13.20 -0.91
CA SER A 328 -2.01 -14.59 -1.36
C SER A 328 -1.70 -15.53 -0.18
N SER A 329 -0.81 -15.10 0.72
CA SER A 329 -0.51 -15.84 1.96
C SER A 329 -1.75 -15.97 2.85
N LEU A 330 -2.51 -14.89 3.03
CA LEU A 330 -3.76 -14.92 3.78
C LEU A 330 -4.78 -15.89 3.18
N HIS A 331 -4.95 -15.88 1.86
CA HIS A 331 -5.85 -16.81 1.17
C HIS A 331 -5.48 -18.27 1.45
N MET A 332 -4.19 -18.61 1.37
CA MET A 332 -3.71 -19.97 1.65
C MET A 332 -3.90 -20.37 3.11
N MET A 333 -3.89 -19.42 4.05
CA MET A 333 -4.13 -19.68 5.47
C MET A 333 -5.62 -19.84 5.80
N SER A 334 -6.51 -19.07 5.15
CA SER A 334 -7.95 -19.08 5.46
C SER A 334 -8.70 -20.31 4.92
N VAL A 335 -8.10 -21.08 4.03
CA VAL A 335 -8.72 -22.26 3.38
C VAL A 335 -8.18 -23.59 3.95
N LYS A 336 -7.19 -23.55 4.85
CA LYS A 336 -6.70 -24.71 5.61
C LYS A 336 -7.46 -24.87 6.92
#